data_AF-A0A935T8U0-F1
#
_entry.id   AF-A0A935T8U0-F1
#
_cell.length_a   1.000
_cell.length_b   1.000
_cell.length_c   1.000
_cell.angle_alpha   90.00
_cell.angle_beta   90.00
_cell.angle_gamma   90.00
#
_symmetry.space_group_name_H-M   'P 1'
#
loop_
_entity.id
_entity.type
_entity.pdbx_description
1 polymer ?
#
loop_
_entity_poly.entity_id
_entity_poly.type
_entity_poly.pdbx_seq_one_letter_code
_entity_poly.pdbx_strand_id
1 'polypeptide(L)'
;MTAAAVLRDSAVDGVTLSLSVTGTIKATGEKSAVARWLPTIREHKGGLGTLLAEAANIQPFGVSRCWLLRFPDCNSLEVAFSPAVSHAEVMSFYPESIAAEPFADFGNKQAHR
;
A
#
# COMPACT_ATOMS: atom_id res chain seq x y z
N MET A 1 -25.26 2.62 -0.10
CA MET A 1 -24.32 1.74 -0.85
C MET A 1 -23.04 1.62 -0.04
N THR A 2 -22.31 0.50 -0.07
CA THR A 2 -21.01 0.37 0.64
C THR A 2 -19.86 0.48 -0.34
N ALA A 3 -18.67 0.88 0.12
CA ALA A 3 -17.50 1.03 -0.76
C ALA A 3 -17.13 -0.28 -1.49
N ALA A 4 -17.27 -1.44 -0.84
CA ALA A 4 -17.06 -2.75 -1.46
C ALA A 4 -18.13 -3.11 -2.50
N ALA A 5 -19.36 -2.58 -2.37
CA ALA A 5 -20.40 -2.73 -3.39
C ALA A 5 -20.10 -1.84 -4.60
N VAL A 6 -19.68 -0.59 -4.40
CA VAL A 6 -19.27 0.32 -5.48
C VAL A 6 -18.13 -0.26 -6.31
N LEU A 7 -17.14 -0.89 -5.67
CA LEU A 7 -16.03 -1.56 -6.36
C LEU A 7 -16.48 -2.70 -7.27
N ARG A 8 -17.42 -3.54 -6.81
CA ARG A 8 -17.96 -4.66 -7.59
C ARG A 8 -18.87 -4.19 -8.71
N ASP A 9 -19.80 -3.30 -8.41
CA ASP A 9 -20.82 -2.85 -9.36
C ASP A 9 -20.21 -1.98 -10.47
N SER A 10 -19.22 -1.14 -10.12
CA SER A 10 -18.47 -0.39 -11.14
C SER A 10 -17.68 -1.31 -12.07
N ALA A 11 -17.09 -2.40 -11.57
CA ALA A 11 -16.38 -3.37 -12.40
C ALA A 11 -17.32 -4.10 -13.38
N VAL A 12 -18.55 -4.41 -12.95
CA VAL A 12 -19.59 -5.01 -13.83
C VAL A 12 -19.99 -4.05 -14.95
N ASP A 13 -20.02 -2.75 -14.66
CA ASP A 13 -20.27 -1.67 -15.63
C ASP A 13 -19.03 -1.33 -16.50
N GLY A 14 -17.93 -2.08 -16.37
CA GLY A 14 -16.70 -1.87 -17.14
C GLY A 14 -15.83 -0.72 -16.63
N VAL A 15 -16.06 -0.23 -15.41
CA VAL A 15 -15.25 0.79 -14.73
C VAL A 15 -14.37 0.13 -13.68
N THR A 16 -13.07 0.11 -13.93
CA THR A 16 -12.08 -0.38 -12.96
C THR A 16 -11.54 0.78 -12.12
N LEU A 17 -11.61 0.64 -10.81
CA LEU A 17 -11.01 1.57 -9.86
C LEU A 17 -9.64 1.03 -9.42
N SER A 18 -8.63 1.89 -9.43
CA SER A 18 -7.27 1.59 -9.00
C SER A 18 -6.76 2.69 -8.08
N LEU A 19 -5.91 2.35 -7.12
CA LEU A 19 -5.23 3.34 -6.29
C LEU A 19 -3.86 3.62 -6.89
N SER A 20 -3.58 4.90 -7.13
CA SER A 20 -2.23 5.38 -7.44
C SER A 20 -1.35 5.24 -6.21
N VAL A 21 -0.04 5.07 -6.41
CA VAL A 21 0.99 5.05 -5.35
C VAL A 21 0.91 6.28 -4.43
N THR A 22 0.42 7.39 -4.94
CA THR A 22 0.19 8.65 -4.20
C THR A 22 -1.13 8.67 -3.39
N GLY A 23 -1.85 7.55 -3.29
CA GLY A 23 -3.14 7.48 -2.60
C GLY A 23 -4.32 8.11 -3.36
N THR A 24 -4.16 8.36 -4.67
CA THR A 24 -5.23 8.92 -5.51
C THR A 24 -6.00 7.81 -6.20
N ILE A 25 -7.33 7.82 -6.11
CA ILE A 25 -8.20 6.87 -6.82
C ILE A 25 -8.28 7.25 -8.30
N LYS A 26 -7.92 6.32 -9.18
CA LYS A 26 -8.07 6.42 -10.64
C LYS A 26 -9.19 5.49 -11.10
N ALA A 27 -10.13 6.04 -11.85
CA ALA A 27 -11.16 5.28 -12.54
C ALA A 27 -10.78 5.12 -14.02
N THR A 28 -10.77 3.90 -14.51
CA THR A 28 -10.47 3.56 -15.90
C THR A 28 -11.65 2.80 -16.47
N GLY A 29 -12.15 3.21 -17.63
CA GLY A 29 -13.32 2.60 -18.26
C GLY A 29 -13.92 3.52 -19.33
N GLU A 30 -15.09 3.14 -19.84
CA GLU A 30 -15.84 3.98 -20.78
C GLU A 30 -16.17 5.35 -20.14
N LYS A 31 -15.92 6.44 -20.86
CA LYS A 31 -16.07 7.81 -20.32
C LYS A 31 -17.47 8.08 -19.77
N SER A 32 -18.52 7.55 -20.40
CA SER A 32 -19.91 7.71 -19.94
C SER A 32 -20.18 6.94 -18.65
N ALA A 33 -19.63 5.72 -18.52
CA ALA A 33 -19.73 4.93 -17.31
C ALA A 33 -18.94 5.59 -16.17
N VAL A 34 -17.70 6.04 -16.41
CA VAL A 34 -16.90 6.77 -15.41
C VAL A 34 -17.63 8.04 -14.93
N ALA A 35 -18.24 8.80 -15.84
CA ALA A 35 -19.00 10.00 -15.48
C ALA A 35 -20.23 9.68 -14.62
N ARG A 36 -20.90 8.56 -14.87
CA ARG A 36 -22.03 8.07 -14.06
C ARG A 36 -21.59 7.68 -12.63
N TRP A 37 -20.44 7.04 -12.50
CA TRP A 37 -19.92 6.57 -11.22
C TRP A 37 -19.19 7.64 -10.39
N LEU A 38 -18.78 8.76 -11.01
CA LEU A 38 -18.02 9.84 -10.36
C LEU A 38 -18.64 10.39 -9.05
N PRO A 39 -19.96 10.66 -8.98
CA PRO A 39 -20.61 11.16 -7.75
C PRO A 39 -20.55 10.12 -6.62
N THR A 40 -20.86 8.86 -6.92
CA THR A 40 -20.85 7.74 -5.97
C THR A 40 -19.44 7.45 -5.45
N ILE A 41 -18.42 7.53 -6.32
CA ILE A 41 -17.01 7.39 -5.92
C ILE A 41 -16.59 8.52 -4.97
N ARG A 42 -17.06 9.76 -5.20
CA ARG A 42 -16.75 10.90 -4.33
C ARG A 42 -17.39 10.76 -2.95
N GLU A 43 -18.63 10.29 -2.88
CA GLU A 43 -19.35 10.03 -1.63
C GLU A 43 -18.66 8.96 -0.78
N HIS A 44 -18.14 7.91 -1.41
CA HIS A 44 -17.49 6.78 -0.73
C HIS A 44 -15.96 6.81 -0.79
N LYS A 45 -15.35 7.96 -1.13
CA LYS A 45 -13.90 8.10 -1.39
C LYS A 45 -13.03 7.55 -0.27
N GLY A 46 -13.36 7.83 0.99
CA GLY A 46 -12.60 7.37 2.15
C GLY A 46 -12.56 5.84 2.26
N GLY A 47 -13.73 5.19 2.21
CA GLY A 47 -13.83 3.73 2.29
C GLY A 47 -13.25 3.02 1.06
N LEU A 48 -13.40 3.60 -0.13
CA LEU A 48 -12.77 3.08 -1.35
C LEU A 48 -11.24 3.17 -1.28
N GLY A 49 -10.70 4.24 -0.71
CA GLY A 49 -9.26 4.38 -0.50
C GLY A 49 -8.69 3.27 0.39
N THR A 50 -9.34 3.00 1.53
CA THR A 50 -8.94 1.92 2.44
C THR A 50 -9.04 0.55 1.78
N LEU A 51 -10.18 0.24 1.14
CA LEU A 51 -10.39 -1.05 0.47
C LEU A 51 -9.45 -1.25 -0.73
N LEU A 52 -9.15 -0.21 -1.50
CA LEU A 52 -8.19 -0.31 -2.60
C LEU A 52 -6.76 -0.42 -2.10
N ALA A 53 -6.40 0.22 -0.98
CA ALA A 53 -5.10 0.03 -0.35
C ALA A 53 -4.93 -1.42 0.15
N GLU A 54 -5.98 -1.96 0.77
CA GLU A 54 -6.05 -3.36 1.21
C GLU A 54 -6.02 -4.34 0.01
N ALA A 55 -6.87 -4.14 -0.99
CA ALA A 55 -7.02 -5.02 -2.16
C ALA A 55 -5.83 -4.97 -3.12
N ALA A 56 -5.17 -3.83 -3.26
CA ALA A 56 -3.93 -3.73 -4.03
C ALA A 56 -2.72 -4.33 -3.28
N ASN A 57 -2.94 -4.88 -2.06
CA ASN A 57 -1.87 -5.22 -1.12
C ASN A 57 -0.83 -4.10 -1.02
N ILE A 58 -1.29 -2.85 -1.14
CA ILE A 58 -0.51 -1.66 -0.81
C ILE A 58 -0.67 -1.47 0.69
N GLN A 59 -0.20 -2.47 1.45
CA GLN A 59 0.66 -2.19 2.57
C GLN A 59 2.05 -1.90 1.95
N PRO A 60 2.75 -0.82 2.32
CA PRO A 60 3.57 -0.01 1.41
C PRO A 60 4.87 -0.66 0.86
N PHE A 61 5.07 -1.95 1.06
CA PHE A 61 6.39 -2.53 1.11
C PHE A 61 6.48 -3.65 0.08
N GLY A 62 6.68 -3.27 -1.19
CA GLY A 62 7.22 -4.21 -2.18
C GLY A 62 8.54 -4.82 -1.72
N VAL A 63 9.22 -5.59 -2.58
CA VAL A 63 10.58 -6.03 -2.23
C VAL A 63 11.45 -4.81 -1.95
N SER A 64 12.02 -4.75 -0.75
CA SER A 64 12.89 -3.68 -0.32
C SER A 64 14.22 -4.26 0.11
N ARG A 65 15.27 -3.49 -0.13
CA ARG A 65 16.61 -3.81 0.39
C ARG A 65 16.79 -3.36 1.83
N CYS A 66 15.91 -2.53 2.35
CA CYS A 66 16.09 -1.88 3.65
C CYS A 66 14.78 -1.97 4.42
N TRP A 67 14.82 -2.43 5.67
CA TRP A 67 13.67 -2.59 6.54
C TRP A 67 13.97 -2.12 7.97
N LEU A 68 13.02 -1.44 8.57
CA LEU A 68 12.97 -1.04 9.96
C LEU A 68 12.02 -2.00 10.70
N LEU A 69 12.59 -2.87 11.50
CA LEU A 69 11.87 -3.83 12.34
C LEU A 69 11.53 -3.16 13.66
N ARG A 70 10.30 -3.30 14.13
CA ARG A 70 9.89 -2.87 15.47
C ARG A 70 9.68 -4.08 16.36
N PHE A 71 10.07 -3.97 17.62
CA PHE A 71 9.93 -5.03 18.61
C PHE A 71 8.98 -4.63 19.74
N PRO A 72 8.47 -5.59 20.53
CA PRO A 72 7.53 -5.33 21.63
C PRO A 72 8.09 -4.41 22.73
N ASP A 73 9.41 -4.33 22.86
CA ASP A 73 10.12 -3.48 23.82
C ASP A 73 10.27 -2.03 23.34
N CYS A 74 9.54 -1.63 22.29
CA CYS A 74 9.67 -0.36 21.59
C CYS A 74 11.05 -0.13 20.93
N ASN A 75 11.90 -1.16 20.86
CA ASN A 75 13.16 -1.08 20.13
C ASN A 75 12.90 -1.19 18.63
N SER A 76 13.79 -0.58 17.84
CA SER A 76 13.75 -0.66 16.38
C SER A 76 15.11 -1.07 15.83
N LEU A 77 15.12 -1.95 14.84
CA LEU A 77 16.32 -2.44 14.17
C LEU A 77 16.25 -2.19 12.67
N GLU A 78 17.27 -1.53 12.14
CA GLU A 78 17.46 -1.35 10.71
C GLU A 78 18.23 -2.53 10.13
N VAL A 79 17.70 -3.14 9.07
CA VAL A 79 18.32 -4.29 8.39
C VAL A 79 18.38 -4.06 6.89
N ALA A 80 19.50 -4.48 6.28
CA ALA A 80 19.71 -4.47 4.84
C ALA A 80 19.74 -5.89 4.26
N PHE A 81 19.18 -6.06 3.06
CA PHE A 81 19.17 -7.31 2.31
C PHE A 81 19.67 -7.10 0.88
N SER A 82 20.45 -8.08 0.41
CA SER A 82 20.85 -8.21 -1.00
C SER A 82 20.76 -9.68 -1.41
N PRO A 83 19.81 -10.07 -2.28
CA PRO A 83 18.86 -9.23 -3.02
C PRO A 83 17.75 -8.60 -2.16
N ALA A 84 16.92 -7.75 -2.76
CA ALA A 84 15.76 -7.16 -2.09
C ALA A 84 14.77 -8.26 -1.69
N VAL A 85 14.25 -8.18 -0.46
CA VAL A 85 13.35 -9.19 0.11
C VAL A 85 11.98 -8.59 0.37
N SER A 86 10.95 -9.45 0.36
CA SER A 86 9.58 -9.06 0.67
C SER A 86 9.33 -8.92 2.17
N HIS A 87 8.28 -8.19 2.56
CA HIS A 87 7.88 -8.07 3.96
C HIS A 87 7.67 -9.44 4.64
N ALA A 88 7.08 -10.39 3.93
CA ALA A 88 6.82 -11.74 4.44
C ALA A 88 8.10 -12.52 4.72
N GLU A 89 9.11 -12.38 3.85
CA GLU A 89 10.43 -12.98 4.06
C GLU A 89 11.13 -12.35 5.26
N VAL A 90 11.05 -11.02 5.40
CA VAL A 90 11.60 -10.31 6.57
C VAL A 90 10.97 -10.78 7.87
N MET A 91 9.65 -10.91 7.91
CA MET A 91 8.93 -11.46 9.06
C MET A 91 9.28 -12.91 9.37
N SER A 92 9.67 -13.69 8.34
CA SER A 92 10.13 -15.07 8.54
C SER A 92 11.54 -15.13 9.13
N PHE A 93 12.41 -14.15 8.81
CA PHE A 93 13.75 -14.04 9.39
C PHE A 93 13.72 -13.49 10.82
N TYR A 94 12.77 -12.60 11.13
CA TYR A 94 12.62 -11.93 12.42
C TYR A 94 11.21 -12.12 12.99
N PRO A 95 10.84 -13.34 13.41
CA PRO A 95 9.50 -13.67 13.90
C PRO A 95 9.13 -12.94 15.20
N GLU A 96 10.12 -12.43 15.94
CA GLU A 96 9.94 -11.65 17.16
C GLU A 96 9.65 -10.17 16.89
N SER A 97 9.77 -9.72 15.63
CA SER A 97 9.35 -8.38 15.22
C SER A 97 7.82 -8.28 15.13
N ILE A 98 7.28 -7.14 15.56
CA ILE A 98 5.83 -6.83 15.51
C ILE A 98 5.44 -6.04 14.26
N ALA A 99 6.41 -5.42 13.60
CA ALA A 99 6.21 -4.68 12.35
C ALA A 99 7.54 -4.55 11.59
N ALA A 100 7.48 -4.50 10.26
CA ALA A 100 8.63 -4.25 9.39
C ALA A 100 8.24 -3.22 8.32
N GLU A 101 8.87 -2.05 8.37
CA GLU A 101 8.61 -0.93 7.47
C GLU A 101 9.88 -0.67 6.63
N PRO A 102 9.83 -0.71 5.29
CA PRO A 102 10.92 -0.34 4.43
C PRO A 102 11.15 1.15 4.53
N PHE A 103 12.41 1.51 4.40
CA PHE A 103 12.86 2.88 4.43
C PHE A 103 13.83 3.11 3.28
N ALA A 104 13.93 4.36 2.83
CA ALA A 104 14.66 4.71 1.62
C ALA A 104 16.19 4.80 1.81
N ASP A 105 16.72 4.47 2.99
CA ASP A 105 18.07 4.91 3.37
C ASP A 105 19.08 3.77 3.51
N PHE A 106 19.93 3.62 2.49
CA PHE A 106 21.30 3.14 2.68
C PHE A 106 22.23 4.13 1.96
N GLY A 107 22.01 5.42 2.21
CA GLY A 107 22.43 6.49 1.31
C GLY A 107 22.67 7.85 1.96
N ASN A 108 23.05 7.94 3.22
CA ASN A 108 23.88 9.06 3.69
C ASN A 108 24.91 8.61 4.72
N LYS A 109 26.18 8.75 4.34
CA LYS A 109 27.33 8.59 5.22
C LYS A 109 27.09 9.41 6.50
N GLN A 110 27.15 8.76 7.66
CA GLN A 110 27.61 9.43 8.87
C GLN A 110 29.02 9.97 8.57
N ALA A 111 29.09 11.23 8.19
CA ALA A 111 30.33 11.99 8.19
C ALA A 111 30.65 12.26 9.65
N HIS A 112 31.64 11.52 10.16
CA HIS A 112 32.36 11.86 11.38
C HIS A 112 32.65 13.37 11.44
N ARG A 113 32.29 14.00 12.55
CA ARG A 113 33.15 14.99 13.17
C ARG A 113 33.02 14.98 14.67
#